data_AF-A0A2B0MXN0-F1
#
_entry.id   AF-A0A2B0MXN0-F1
#
_cell.length_a   1.000
_cell.length_b   1.000
_cell.length_c   1.000
_cell.angle_alpha   90.00
_cell.angle_beta   90.00
_cell.angle_gamma   90.00
#
_symmetry.space_group_name_H-M   'P 1'
#
loop_
_entity.id
_entity.type
_entity.pdbx_description
1 polymer ?
#
loop_
_entity_poly.entity_id
_entity_poly.type
_entity_poly.pdbx_seq_one_letter_code
_entity_poly.pdbx_strand_id
1 'polypeptide(L)'
;MLDNFLEGLVTILNGIPLGTDQYPTEEKISDNIKRLRNEQWFKPMFAEHMTLFLENYDIRLVIGVAKLDIILANEKKRKDFADTLAYLITIKSKKAK
;
A
#
# COMPACT_ATOMS: atom_id res chain seq x y z
N MET A 1 -3.71 -11.00 15.00
CA MET A 1 -2.28 -11.27 14.69
C MET A 1 -1.83 -10.53 13.41
N LEU A 2 -2.69 -10.42 12.38
CA LEU A 2 -2.42 -9.61 11.19
C LEU A 2 -2.55 -8.09 11.45
N ASP A 3 -3.45 -7.69 12.36
CA ASP A 3 -3.73 -6.27 12.66
C ASP A 3 -2.52 -5.55 13.25
N ASN A 4 -1.84 -6.14 14.25
CA ASN A 4 -0.60 -5.58 14.82
C ASN A 4 0.52 -5.40 13.78
N PHE A 5 0.54 -6.25 12.74
CA PHE A 5 1.53 -6.15 11.67
C PHE A 5 1.18 -5.01 10.69
N LEU A 6 -0.09 -4.88 10.32
CA LEU A 6 -0.56 -3.76 9.49
C LEU A 6 -0.35 -2.43 10.20
N GLU A 7 -0.65 -2.34 11.49
CA GLU A 7 -0.34 -1.16 12.31
C GLU A 7 1.14 -0.80 12.29
N GLY A 8 2.02 -1.81 12.36
CA GLY A 8 3.47 -1.63 12.23
C GLY A 8 3.88 -1.06 10.87
N LEU A 9 3.37 -1.63 9.77
CA LEU A 9 3.63 -1.13 8.43
C LEU A 9 3.13 0.31 8.25
N VAL A 10 1.92 0.60 8.73
CA VAL A 10 1.35 1.95 8.63
C VAL A 10 2.16 2.95 9.46
N THR A 11 2.63 2.56 10.64
CA THR A 11 3.51 3.40 11.47
C THR A 11 4.82 3.72 10.75
N ILE A 12 5.44 2.74 10.08
CA ILE A 12 6.66 2.96 9.30
C ILE A 12 6.41 3.92 8.13
N LEU A 13 5.28 3.76 7.42
CA LEU A 13 4.97 4.56 6.24
C LEU A 13 4.53 5.99 6.59
N ASN A 14 3.82 6.17 7.69
CA ASN A 14 3.21 7.45 8.07
C ASN A 14 3.87 8.17 9.23
N GLY A 15 4.74 7.49 9.98
CA GLY A 15 5.37 7.97 11.19
C GLY A 15 4.42 8.09 12.38
N ILE A 16 3.20 7.53 12.30
CA ILE A 16 2.15 7.62 13.32
C ILE A 16 1.29 6.35 13.34
N PRO A 17 0.82 5.90 14.53
CA PRO A 17 -0.12 4.78 14.64
C PRO A 17 -1.51 5.15 14.09
N LEU A 18 -2.20 4.16 13.52
CA LEU A 18 -3.57 4.28 12.99
C LEU A 18 -4.55 4.56 14.15
N GLY A 19 -4.97 5.82 14.27
CA GLY A 19 -6.18 6.16 15.04
C GLY A 19 -7.45 5.79 14.26
N THR A 20 -8.58 5.64 14.95
CA THR A 20 -9.89 5.34 14.33
C THR A 20 -10.32 6.37 13.27
N ASP A 21 -9.82 7.61 13.34
CA ASP A 21 -10.07 8.68 12.37
C ASP A 21 -9.09 8.69 11.18
N GLN A 22 -8.17 7.71 11.11
CA GLN A 22 -7.13 7.64 10.08
C GLN A 22 -7.38 6.58 9.01
N TYR A 23 -8.54 5.90 9.04
CA TYR A 23 -8.91 5.00 7.96
C TYR A 23 -9.13 5.80 6.67
N PRO A 24 -8.45 5.45 5.58
CA PRO A 24 -8.55 6.18 4.33
C PRO A 24 -9.92 5.91 3.69
N THR A 25 -10.50 6.94 3.09
CA THR A 25 -11.73 6.78 2.32
C THR A 25 -11.47 6.00 1.03
N GLU A 26 -12.51 5.37 0.49
CA GLU A 26 -12.43 4.68 -0.81
C GLU A 26 -12.00 5.62 -1.94
N GLU A 27 -12.42 6.88 -1.89
CA GLU A 27 -11.98 7.93 -2.81
C GLU A 27 -10.46 8.14 -2.73
N LYS A 28 -9.92 8.29 -1.52
CA LYS A 28 -8.48 8.46 -1.31
C LYS A 28 -7.67 7.25 -1.76
N ILE A 29 -8.16 6.03 -1.49
CA ILE A 29 -7.54 4.79 -1.97
C ILE A 29 -7.51 4.80 -3.51
N SER A 30 -8.65 5.07 -4.14
CA SER A 30 -8.79 5.09 -5.61
C SER A 30 -7.85 6.11 -6.25
N ASP A 31 -7.77 7.32 -5.69
CA ASP A 31 -6.88 8.36 -6.20
C ASP A 31 -5.41 8.03 -6.00
N ASN A 32 -5.05 7.44 -4.85
CA ASN A 32 -3.69 6.94 -4.63
C ASN A 32 -3.32 5.85 -5.64
N ILE A 33 -4.23 4.91 -5.94
CA ILE A 33 -4.01 3.88 -6.97
C ILE A 33 -3.81 4.54 -8.35
N LYS A 34 -4.66 5.49 -8.74
CA LYS A 34 -4.50 6.21 -10.02
C LYS A 34 -3.15 6.91 -10.12
N ARG A 35 -2.70 7.56 -9.05
CA ARG A 35 -1.37 8.20 -8.98
C ARG A 35 -0.26 7.18 -9.15
N LEU A 36 -0.29 6.10 -8.37
CA LEU A 36 0.71 5.03 -8.44
C LEU A 36 0.77 4.37 -9.81
N ARG A 37 -0.36 4.19 -10.50
CA ARG A 37 -0.38 3.61 -11.87
C ARG A 37 0.43 4.40 -12.90
N ASN A 38 0.74 5.67 -12.63
CA ASN A 38 1.61 6.46 -13.51
C ASN A 38 3.10 6.22 -13.24
N GLU A 39 3.44 5.64 -12.09
CA GLU A 39 4.82 5.39 -11.67
C GLU A 39 5.42 4.16 -12.37
N GLN A 40 6.60 4.32 -12.98
CA GLN A 40 7.25 3.27 -13.77
C GLN A 40 7.54 1.99 -12.96
N TRP A 41 7.92 2.15 -11.69
CA TRP A 41 8.22 1.02 -10.81
C TRP A 41 6.96 0.26 -10.36
N PHE A 42 5.79 0.92 -10.36
CA PHE A 42 4.54 0.33 -9.91
C PHE A 42 3.73 -0.31 -11.04
N LYS A 43 3.82 0.23 -12.27
CA LYS A 43 3.12 -0.30 -13.46
C LYS A 43 3.21 -1.82 -13.64
N PRO A 44 4.40 -2.44 -13.66
CA PRO A 44 4.49 -3.89 -13.84
C PRO A 44 3.86 -4.66 -12.66
N MET A 45 4.11 -4.21 -11.43
CA MET A 45 3.55 -4.80 -10.22
C MET A 45 2.01 -4.78 -10.23
N PHE A 46 1.43 -3.64 -10.62
CA PHE A 46 -0.02 -3.49 -10.73
C PHE A 46 -0.62 -4.37 -11.84
N ALA A 47 0.03 -4.44 -13.01
CA ALA A 47 -0.46 -5.24 -14.12
C ALA A 47 -0.48 -6.74 -13.78
N GLU A 48 0.55 -7.24 -13.10
CA GLU A 48 0.66 -8.65 -12.70
C GLU A 48 -0.34 -9.04 -11.60
N HIS A 49 -0.65 -8.10 -10.69
CA HIS A 49 -1.44 -8.37 -9.49
C HIS A 49 -2.67 -7.49 -9.38
N MET A 50 -3.27 -7.10 -10.52
CA MET A 50 -4.34 -6.10 -10.58
C MET A 50 -5.49 -6.37 -9.61
N THR A 51 -5.98 -7.61 -9.56
CA THR A 51 -7.06 -8.01 -8.64
C THR A 51 -6.70 -7.78 -7.19
N LEU A 52 -5.46 -8.05 -6.78
CA LEU A 52 -5.02 -7.79 -5.40
C LEU A 52 -5.04 -6.31 -5.06
N PHE A 53 -4.61 -5.44 -5.97
CA PHE A 53 -4.67 -3.99 -5.76
C PHE A 53 -6.09 -3.42 -5.76
N LEU A 54 -7.02 -4.07 -6.47
CA LEU A 54 -8.41 -3.63 -6.58
C LEU A 54 -9.35 -4.27 -5.56
N GLU A 55 -9.01 -5.39 -4.94
CA GLU A 55 -9.99 -6.13 -4.12
C GLU A 55 -9.44 -6.53 -2.75
N ASN A 56 -8.11 -6.61 -2.59
CA ASN A 56 -7.55 -7.00 -1.30
C ASN A 56 -7.58 -5.83 -0.31
N TYR A 57 -8.39 -5.97 0.74
CA TYR A 57 -8.56 -4.95 1.78
C TYR A 57 -7.23 -4.45 2.36
N ASP A 58 -6.31 -5.34 2.73
CA ASP A 58 -5.06 -4.95 3.39
C ASP A 58 -4.14 -4.14 2.47
N ILE A 59 -4.01 -4.57 1.22
CA ILE A 59 -3.20 -3.85 0.21
C ILE A 59 -3.83 -2.48 -0.06
N ARG A 60 -5.16 -2.42 -0.21
CA ARG A 60 -5.90 -1.18 -0.40
C ARG A 60 -5.73 -0.23 0.80
N LEU A 61 -5.78 -0.76 2.01
CA LEU A 61 -5.58 0.01 3.24
C LEU A 61 -4.19 0.63 3.29
N VAL A 62 -3.14 -0.16 3.04
CA VAL A 62 -1.75 0.32 2.98
C VAL A 62 -1.58 1.43 1.95
N ILE A 63 -2.19 1.30 0.78
CA ILE A 63 -2.16 2.34 -0.27
C ILE A 63 -2.93 3.60 0.17
N GLY A 64 -4.10 3.44 0.79
CA GLY A 64 -4.92 4.58 1.20
C GLY A 64 -4.29 5.42 2.31
N VAL A 65 -3.63 4.78 3.27
CA VAL A 65 -2.96 5.51 4.35
C VAL A 65 -1.65 6.15 3.91
N ALA A 66 -1.05 5.69 2.80
CA ALA A 66 0.26 6.13 2.37
C ALA A 66 0.30 7.63 2.03
N LYS A 67 1.27 8.36 2.60
CA LYS A 67 1.59 9.74 2.24
C LYS A 67 2.38 9.79 0.93
N LEU A 68 1.69 9.59 -0.20
CA LEU A 68 2.33 9.47 -1.51
C LEU A 68 3.22 10.66 -1.88
N ASP A 69 2.88 11.88 -1.50
CA ASP A 69 3.72 13.05 -1.79
C ASP A 69 5.12 12.92 -1.15
N ILE A 70 5.18 12.38 0.08
CA ILE A 70 6.42 12.15 0.81
C ILE A 70 7.16 10.93 0.26
N ILE A 71 6.42 9.87 -0.07
CA ILE A 71 6.98 8.61 -0.57
C ILE A 71 7.59 8.82 -1.96
N LEU A 72 6.88 9.47 -2.87
CA LEU A 72 7.33 9.68 -4.24
C LEU A 72 8.47 10.71 -4.33
N ALA A 73 8.54 11.68 -3.41
CA ALA A 73 9.62 12.64 -3.35
C ALA A 73 10.93 12.09 -2.75
N ASN A 74 10.94 10.90 -2.14
CA ASN A 74 12.11 10.33 -1.49
C ASN A 74 12.37 8.90 -1.96
N GLU A 75 13.51 8.69 -2.63
CA GLU A 75 13.85 7.40 -3.23
C GLU A 75 13.89 6.25 -2.20
N LYS A 76 14.43 6.47 -1.00
CA LYS A 76 14.46 5.47 0.05
C LYS A 76 13.04 5.07 0.47
N LYS A 77 12.19 6.05 0.75
CA LYS A 77 10.79 5.80 1.14
C LYS A 77 9.99 5.13 0.02
N ARG A 78 10.23 5.52 -1.24
CA ARG A 78 9.65 4.88 -2.42
C ARG A 78 10.03 3.40 -2.48
N LYS A 79 11.31 3.08 -2.27
CA LYS A 79 11.80 1.70 -2.22
C LYS A 79 11.16 0.92 -1.07
N ASP A 80 11.18 1.46 0.14
CA ASP A 80 10.59 0.82 1.32
C ASP A 80 9.08 0.53 1.10
N PHE A 81 8.37 1.45 0.45
CA PHE A 81 6.96 1.28 0.10
C PHE A 81 6.76 0.19 -0.98
N ALA A 82 7.57 0.19 -2.03
CA ALA A 82 7.53 -0.84 -3.07
C ALA A 82 7.81 -2.24 -2.49
N ASP A 83 8.80 -2.36 -1.62
CA ASP A 83 9.16 -3.61 -0.93
C ASP A 83 8.02 -4.08 -0.01
N THR A 84 7.35 -3.14 0.68
CA THR A 84 6.17 -3.43 1.49
C THR A 84 5.03 -4.00 0.65
N LEU A 85 4.73 -3.40 -0.51
CA LEU A 85 3.69 -3.89 -1.40
C LEU A 85 4.04 -5.27 -1.98
N ALA A 86 5.28 -5.48 -2.41
CA ALA A 86 5.75 -6.77 -2.92
C ALA A 86 5.64 -7.89 -1.86
N TYR A 87 5.96 -7.57 -0.61
CA TYR A 87 5.80 -8.50 0.51
C TYR A 87 4.33 -8.85 0.76
N LEU A 88 3.44 -7.85 0.78
CA LEU A 88 2.00 -8.08 0.95
C LEU A 88 1.43 -8.95 -0.18
N ILE A 89 1.77 -8.65 -1.42
CA ILE A 89 1.39 -9.47 -2.59
C ILE A 89 1.84 -10.92 -2.38
N THR A 90 3.10 -11.14 -1.99
CA THR A 90 3.65 -12.48 -1.78
C THR A 90 2.87 -13.26 -0.72
N ILE A 91 2.51 -12.62 0.39
CA ILE A 91 1.71 -13.27 1.45
C ILE A 91 0.29 -13.57 0.95
N LYS A 92 -0.34 -12.63 0.25
CA LYS A 92 -1.74 -12.76 -0.17
C LYS A 92 -1.92 -13.75 -1.31
N SER A 93 -0.98 -13.81 -2.25
CA SER A 93 -0.97 -14.81 -3.32
C SER A 93 -0.77 -16.24 -2.79
N LYS A 94 -0.01 -16.42 -1.71
CA LYS A 94 0.20 -17.74 -1.08
C LYS A 94 -1.02 -18.27 -0.34
N LYS A 95 -1.91 -17.40 0.13
CA LYS A 95 -3.14 -17.77 0.85
C LYS A 95 -4.33 -18.09 -0.06
N ALA A 96 -4.19 -17.90 -1.38
CA ALA A 96 -5.23 -18.17 -2.38
C ALA A 96 -5.13 -19.58 -2.99
N LYS A 97 -4.19 -20.41 -2.54
CA LYS A 97 -4.07 -21.85 -2.82
C LYS A 97 -4.44 -22.65 -1.58
#